data_AF-A0A318UHN3-F1
#
_entry.id   AF-A0A318UHN3-F1
#
_cell.length_a   1.000
_cell.length_b   1.000
_cell.length_c   1.000
_cell.angle_alpha   90.00
_cell.angle_beta   90.00
_cell.angle_gamma   90.00
#
_symmetry.space_group_name_H-M   'P 1'
#
loop_
_entity.id
_entity.type
_entity.pdbx_description
1 polymer ?
#
loop_
_entity_poly.entity_id
_entity_poly.type
_entity_poly.pdbx_seq_one_letter_code
_entity_poly.pdbx_strand_id
1 'polypeptide(L)'
;MTDLISKENRGSELLAFGFPKNFVENIGNIPELASRVGNTDGAYFYLPTISNYKILENQTIVPIYDRGESFYVLASDHESKKIIHFELENDRIYTDYQQNWKLLLMDIMIEYFDSKIDDELSIEKFLYVGDKIGFEAAEKLFELRNLPIEEYNWKLEQEKQWRIEIAKELKIL
;
A
#
# COMPACT_ATOMS: atom_id res chain seq x y z
N MET A 1 -10.54 -23.42 -3.10
CA MET A 1 -9.97 -22.98 -4.39
C MET A 1 -9.87 -21.47 -4.36
N THR A 2 -8.74 -20.92 -4.82
CA THR A 2 -8.53 -19.47 -4.92
C THR A 2 -9.38 -18.90 -6.06
N ASP A 3 -10.07 -17.80 -5.81
CA ASP A 3 -10.87 -17.10 -6.80
C ASP A 3 -10.24 -15.73 -7.10
N LEU A 4 -9.84 -15.48 -8.35
CA LEU A 4 -9.23 -14.21 -8.75
C LEU A 4 -10.28 -13.34 -9.44
N ILE A 5 -10.60 -12.20 -8.82
CA ILE A 5 -11.57 -11.25 -9.38
C ILE A 5 -11.06 -10.72 -10.72
N SER A 6 -11.96 -10.60 -11.72
CA SER A 6 -11.59 -10.14 -13.05
C SER A 6 -11.10 -8.69 -13.08
N LYS A 7 -10.31 -8.35 -14.11
CA LYS A 7 -9.79 -6.97 -14.30
C LYS A 7 -10.93 -5.95 -14.36
N GLU A 8 -12.04 -6.30 -15.00
CA GLU A 8 -13.20 -5.42 -15.19
C GLU A 8 -13.90 -5.12 -13.86
N ASN A 9 -13.97 -6.10 -12.95
CA ASN A 9 -14.68 -5.97 -11.66
C ASN A 9 -13.77 -5.49 -10.52
N ARG A 10 -12.44 -5.50 -10.71
CA ARG A 10 -11.46 -5.09 -9.69
C ARG A 10 -11.76 -3.72 -9.09
N GLY A 11 -11.99 -2.73 -9.95
CA GLY A 11 -12.22 -1.35 -9.52
C GLY A 11 -13.44 -1.23 -8.61
N SER A 12 -14.55 -1.88 -8.98
CA SER A 12 -15.77 -1.88 -8.17
C SER A 12 -15.57 -2.57 -6.82
N GLU A 13 -14.80 -3.66 -6.76
CA GLU A 13 -14.52 -4.35 -5.49
C GLU A 13 -13.68 -3.49 -4.53
N LEU A 14 -12.63 -2.83 -5.03
CA LEU A 14 -11.79 -1.94 -4.22
C LEU A 14 -12.57 -0.73 -3.71
N LEU A 15 -13.42 -0.14 -4.56
CA LEU A 15 -14.31 0.96 -4.18
C LEU A 15 -15.35 0.51 -3.14
N ALA A 16 -15.97 -0.66 -3.33
CA ALA A 16 -16.94 -1.21 -2.38
C ALA A 16 -16.30 -1.54 -1.02
N PHE A 17 -15.01 -1.90 -1.02
CA PHE A 17 -14.23 -2.08 0.20
C PHE A 17 -13.89 -0.75 0.91
N GLY A 18 -13.88 0.37 0.18
CA GLY A 18 -13.69 1.71 0.73
C GLY A 18 -12.39 2.41 0.34
N PHE A 19 -11.62 1.87 -0.62
CA PHE A 19 -10.46 2.59 -1.15
C PHE A 19 -10.89 3.92 -1.80
N PRO A 20 -10.07 4.98 -1.68
CA PRO A 20 -10.34 6.25 -2.36
C PRO A 20 -10.43 6.06 -3.87
N LYS A 21 -11.38 6.75 -4.49
CA LYS A 21 -11.55 6.73 -5.95
C LYS A 21 -10.27 7.16 -6.67
N ASN A 22 -9.63 8.23 -6.19
CA ASN A 22 -8.36 8.71 -6.73
C ASN A 22 -7.30 7.60 -6.73
N PHE A 23 -7.18 6.83 -5.65
CA PHE A 23 -6.26 5.70 -5.61
C PHE A 23 -6.57 4.65 -6.68
N VAL A 24 -7.83 4.18 -6.74
CA VAL A 24 -8.24 3.11 -7.67
C VAL A 24 -8.02 3.52 -9.14
N GLU A 25 -8.23 4.80 -9.47
CA GLU A 25 -8.08 5.33 -10.84
C GLU A 25 -6.62 5.62 -11.21
N ASN A 26 -5.76 6.02 -10.26
CA ASN A 26 -4.38 6.42 -10.55
C ASN A 26 -3.34 5.32 -10.25
N ILE A 27 -3.71 4.24 -9.57
CA ILE A 27 -2.80 3.15 -9.19
C ILE A 27 -2.02 2.62 -10.41
N GLY A 28 -0.69 2.54 -10.26
CA GLY A 28 0.22 2.13 -11.33
C GLY A 28 0.50 3.18 -12.40
N ASN A 29 -0.12 4.36 -12.30
CA ASN A 29 -0.01 5.47 -13.26
C ASN A 29 0.47 6.78 -12.60
N ILE A 30 1.15 6.68 -11.45
CA ILE A 30 1.76 7.81 -10.74
C ILE A 30 3.28 7.73 -10.95
N PRO A 31 3.89 8.56 -11.81
CA PRO A 31 5.31 8.49 -12.13
C PRO A 31 6.23 8.53 -10.91
N GLU A 32 5.86 9.31 -9.90
CA GLU A 32 6.58 9.44 -8.63
C GLU A 32 6.64 8.13 -7.84
N LEU A 33 5.70 7.21 -8.08
CA LEU A 33 5.57 5.91 -7.42
C LEU A 33 5.91 4.72 -8.32
N ALA A 34 6.40 4.92 -9.55
CA ALA A 34 6.54 3.87 -10.58
C ALA A 34 7.34 2.62 -10.19
N SER A 35 8.18 2.69 -9.13
CA SER A 35 8.95 1.54 -8.61
C SER A 35 8.46 1.03 -7.25
N ARG A 36 7.39 1.60 -6.71
CA ARG A 36 6.78 1.25 -5.40
C ARG A 36 5.37 0.72 -5.57
N VAL A 37 4.64 1.31 -6.51
CA VAL A 37 3.24 1.06 -6.78
C VAL A 37 3.09 0.86 -8.28
N GLY A 38 3.23 -0.40 -8.70
CA GLY A 38 3.07 -0.81 -10.08
C GLY A 38 1.61 -0.86 -10.51
N ASN A 39 1.38 -1.22 -11.77
CA ASN A 39 0.05 -1.56 -12.24
C ASN A 39 -0.39 -2.92 -11.64
N THR A 40 -1.43 -3.52 -12.19
CA THR A 40 -1.86 -4.86 -11.74
C THR A 40 -1.63 -5.94 -12.78
N ASP A 41 -1.07 -5.60 -13.94
CA ASP A 41 -0.91 -6.57 -15.01
C ASP A 41 0.03 -7.70 -14.62
N GLY A 42 1.08 -7.39 -13.84
CA GLY A 42 1.94 -8.40 -13.23
C GLY A 42 1.15 -9.32 -12.30
N ALA A 43 0.34 -8.76 -11.40
CA ALA A 43 -0.50 -9.54 -10.49
C ALA A 43 -1.45 -10.49 -11.25
N TYR A 44 -2.12 -10.01 -12.29
CA TYR A 44 -3.02 -10.82 -13.10
C TYR A 44 -2.31 -11.91 -13.92
N PHE A 45 -1.05 -11.69 -14.27
CA PHE A 45 -0.23 -12.68 -14.94
C PHE A 45 0.25 -13.78 -13.98
N TYR A 46 0.72 -13.41 -12.78
CA TYR A 46 1.34 -14.34 -11.84
C TYR A 46 0.37 -15.04 -10.90
N LEU A 47 -0.65 -14.38 -10.36
CA LEU A 47 -1.57 -14.98 -9.38
C LEU A 47 -2.21 -16.32 -9.84
N PRO A 48 -2.61 -16.49 -11.12
CA PRO A 48 -3.13 -17.78 -11.58
C PRO A 48 -2.11 -18.93 -11.46
N THR A 49 -0.81 -18.64 -11.65
CA THR A 49 0.26 -19.66 -11.64
C THR A 49 0.62 -20.12 -10.23
N ILE A 50 0.34 -19.29 -9.22
CA ILE A 50 0.58 -19.58 -7.80
C ILE A 50 -0.72 -19.82 -7.01
N SER A 51 -1.82 -20.11 -7.70
CA SER A 51 -3.14 -20.30 -7.09
C SER A 51 -3.23 -21.44 -6.07
N ASN A 52 -2.24 -22.36 -6.06
CA ASN A 52 -2.10 -23.46 -5.12
C ASN A 52 -1.31 -23.11 -3.84
N TYR A 53 -0.85 -21.86 -3.70
CA TYR A 53 -0.13 -21.39 -2.52
C TYR A 53 -1.06 -21.36 -1.31
N LYS A 54 -0.54 -21.76 -0.14
CA LYS A 54 -1.38 -21.90 1.06
C LYS A 54 -1.96 -20.56 1.51
N ILE A 55 -1.22 -19.47 1.30
CA ILE A 55 -1.66 -18.12 1.65
C ILE A 55 -2.92 -17.67 0.87
N LEU A 56 -3.14 -18.24 -0.32
CA LEU A 56 -4.26 -17.88 -1.20
C LEU A 56 -5.42 -18.88 -1.10
N GLU A 57 -5.22 -20.02 -0.43
CA GLU A 57 -6.17 -21.12 -0.43
C GLU A 57 -7.53 -20.68 0.14
N ASN A 58 -8.60 -20.91 -0.64
CA ASN A 58 -9.98 -20.58 -0.28
C ASN A 58 -10.26 -19.08 -0.12
N GLN A 59 -9.42 -18.23 -0.73
CA GLN A 59 -9.64 -16.80 -0.74
C GLN A 59 -10.11 -16.30 -2.10
N THR A 60 -11.00 -15.32 -2.07
CA THR A 60 -11.23 -14.39 -3.18
C THR A 60 -10.18 -13.28 -3.10
N ILE A 61 -9.41 -13.14 -4.18
CA ILE A 61 -8.28 -12.23 -4.30
C ILE A 61 -8.65 -11.10 -5.26
N VAL A 62 -8.49 -9.86 -4.78
CA VAL A 62 -8.57 -8.64 -5.58
C VAL A 62 -7.17 -7.99 -5.58
N PRO A 63 -6.45 -7.99 -6.71
CA PRO A 63 -5.16 -7.29 -6.79
C PRO A 63 -5.31 -5.79 -6.49
N ILE A 64 -4.48 -5.24 -5.61
CA ILE A 64 -4.43 -3.79 -5.35
C ILE A 64 -3.34 -3.18 -6.22
N TYR A 65 -2.09 -3.61 -6.10
CA TYR A 65 -0.99 -3.27 -7.01
C TYR A 65 0.11 -4.32 -6.91
N ASP A 66 0.94 -4.40 -7.95
CA ASP A 66 2.20 -5.16 -7.89
C ASP A 66 3.39 -4.25 -7.58
N ARG A 67 4.43 -4.86 -7.00
CA ARG A 67 5.72 -4.21 -6.77
C ARG A 67 6.80 -5.24 -7.08
N GLY A 68 7.08 -5.41 -8.37
CA GLY A 68 8.04 -6.40 -8.86
C GLY A 68 7.59 -7.82 -8.55
N GLU A 69 8.28 -8.48 -7.62
CA GLU A 69 8.03 -9.88 -7.21
C GLU A 69 7.12 -9.99 -5.97
N SER A 70 6.48 -8.89 -5.59
CA SER A 70 5.57 -8.79 -4.45
C SER A 70 4.21 -8.24 -4.85
N PHE A 71 3.18 -8.65 -4.12
CA PHE A 71 1.79 -8.28 -4.39
C PHE A 71 1.11 -7.74 -3.15
N TYR A 72 0.37 -6.66 -3.36
CA TYR A 72 -0.60 -6.14 -2.41
C TYR A 72 -1.98 -6.54 -2.91
N VAL A 73 -2.71 -7.31 -2.10
CA VAL A 73 -4.02 -7.83 -2.48
C VAL A 73 -5.02 -7.59 -1.36
N LEU A 74 -6.28 -7.39 -1.74
CA LEU A 74 -7.41 -7.56 -0.84
C LEU A 74 -7.82 -9.03 -0.93
N ALA A 75 -7.53 -9.76 0.14
CA ALA A 75 -7.93 -11.13 0.35
C ALA A 75 -9.24 -11.18 1.12
N SER A 76 -10.13 -12.09 0.75
CA SER A 76 -11.38 -12.29 1.46
C SER A 76 -11.81 -13.74 1.48
N ASP A 77 -12.41 -14.16 2.58
CA ASP A 77 -13.07 -15.44 2.75
C ASP A 77 -14.49 -15.21 3.31
N HIS A 78 -15.16 -16.27 3.79
CA HIS A 78 -16.50 -16.16 4.36
C HIS A 78 -16.57 -15.40 5.69
N GLU A 79 -15.43 -15.19 6.36
CA GLU A 79 -15.37 -14.63 7.72
C GLU A 79 -14.71 -13.24 7.74
N SER A 80 -13.78 -12.97 6.84
CA SER A 80 -12.91 -11.81 6.90
C SER A 80 -12.52 -11.25 5.55
N LYS A 81 -12.24 -9.95 5.54
CA LYS A 81 -11.56 -9.24 4.45
C LYS A 81 -10.31 -8.60 5.01
N LYS A 82 -9.16 -8.76 4.34
CA LYS A 82 -7.87 -8.23 4.77
C LYS A 82 -7.03 -7.77 3.59
N ILE A 83 -6.29 -6.70 3.79
CA ILE A 83 -5.25 -6.25 2.87
C ILE A 83 -3.95 -6.90 3.29
N ILE A 84 -3.36 -7.68 2.41
CA ILE A 84 -2.12 -8.41 2.68
C ILE A 84 -1.06 -8.09 1.63
N HIS A 85 0.19 -8.05 2.09
CA HIS A 85 1.38 -8.01 1.27
C HIS A 85 2.11 -9.35 1.38
N PHE A 86 2.41 -9.96 0.23
CA PHE A 86 3.20 -11.18 0.17
C PHE A 86 4.16 -11.17 -1.03
N GLU A 87 5.20 -12.01 -0.95
CA GLU A 87 6.20 -12.20 -1.99
C GLU A 87 6.09 -13.59 -2.62
N LEU A 88 6.47 -13.71 -3.89
CA LEU A 88 6.42 -14.97 -4.65
C LEU A 88 7.25 -16.09 -4.02
N GLU A 89 8.38 -15.77 -3.38
CA GLU A 89 9.36 -16.80 -3.02
C GLU A 89 9.03 -17.58 -1.74
N ASN A 90 8.19 -17.03 -0.86
CA ASN A 90 8.13 -17.48 0.54
C ASN A 90 6.75 -17.90 1.05
N ASP A 91 5.68 -17.82 0.25
CA ASP A 91 4.28 -18.19 0.62
C ASP A 91 3.90 -17.68 2.04
N ARG A 92 4.27 -16.43 2.35
CA ARG A 92 4.15 -15.81 3.67
C ARG A 92 3.60 -14.41 3.57
N ILE A 93 2.77 -14.06 4.55
CA ILE A 93 2.30 -12.68 4.75
C ILE A 93 3.46 -11.91 5.37
N TYR A 94 3.95 -10.89 4.67
CA TYR A 94 4.97 -9.97 5.16
C TYR A 94 4.34 -8.81 5.93
N THR A 95 3.19 -8.35 5.46
CA THR A 95 2.44 -7.28 6.11
C THR A 95 0.95 -7.57 6.02
N ASP A 96 0.26 -7.46 7.16
CA ASP A 96 -1.19 -7.59 7.27
C ASP A 96 -1.76 -6.24 7.72
N TYR A 97 -2.37 -5.52 6.80
CA TYR A 97 -3.01 -4.23 7.05
C TYR A 97 -4.43 -4.37 7.61
N GLN A 98 -4.91 -5.61 7.83
CA GLN A 98 -6.29 -5.90 8.19
C GLN A 98 -7.25 -5.19 7.21
N GLN A 99 -8.27 -4.51 7.72
CA GLN A 99 -9.19 -3.73 6.90
C GLN A 99 -8.75 -2.28 6.67
N ASN A 100 -7.54 -1.92 7.09
CA ASN A 100 -7.10 -0.53 7.17
C ASN A 100 -6.36 -0.08 5.91
N TRP A 101 -7.12 0.26 4.87
CA TRP A 101 -6.54 0.83 3.65
C TRP A 101 -5.80 2.15 3.91
N LYS A 102 -6.18 2.94 4.92
CA LYS A 102 -5.48 4.18 5.28
C LYS A 102 -4.05 3.90 5.74
N LEU A 103 -3.84 2.80 6.45
CA LEU A 103 -2.50 2.36 6.87
C LEU A 103 -1.64 1.96 5.67
N LEU A 104 -2.23 1.29 4.66
CA LEU A 104 -1.54 1.01 3.40
C LEU A 104 -1.13 2.30 2.67
N LEU A 105 -2.04 3.27 2.55
CA LEU A 105 -1.71 4.55 1.90
C LEU A 105 -0.66 5.36 2.68
N MET A 106 -0.71 5.31 4.02
CA MET A 106 0.32 5.91 4.86
C MET A 106 1.69 5.30 4.59
N ASP A 107 1.78 3.97 4.50
CA ASP A 107 3.03 3.28 4.19
C ASP A 107 3.57 3.65 2.80
N ILE A 108 2.71 3.74 1.78
CA ILE A 108 3.10 4.22 0.44
C ILE A 108 3.71 5.63 0.51
N MET A 109 3.07 6.54 1.25
CA MET A 109 3.53 7.92 1.39
C MET A 109 4.84 8.02 2.18
N ILE A 110 5.00 7.22 3.24
CA ILE A 110 6.27 7.16 3.99
C ILE A 110 7.39 6.65 3.08
N GLU A 111 7.18 5.56 2.35
CA GLU A 111 8.19 5.04 1.44
C GLU A 111 8.54 6.02 0.31
N TYR A 112 7.56 6.81 -0.14
CA TYR A 112 7.81 7.88 -1.10
C TYR A 112 8.68 8.97 -0.50
N PHE A 113 8.35 9.45 0.71
CA PHE A 113 9.14 10.44 1.45
C PHE A 113 10.60 9.99 1.60
N ASP A 114 10.81 8.81 2.18
CA ASP A 114 12.14 8.30 2.53
C ASP A 114 13.04 8.15 1.30
N SER A 115 12.43 7.86 0.15
CA SER A 115 13.18 7.69 -1.10
C SER A 115 13.55 8.99 -1.82
N LYS A 116 12.94 10.10 -1.40
CA LYS A 116 13.06 11.41 -2.05
C LYS A 116 13.58 12.49 -1.13
N ILE A 117 13.78 12.20 0.14
CA ILE A 117 14.31 13.16 1.11
C ILE A 117 15.69 13.69 0.67
N ASP A 118 16.54 12.83 0.11
CA ASP A 118 17.87 13.21 -0.41
C ASP A 118 17.80 14.03 -1.72
N ASP A 119 16.67 14.00 -2.43
CA ASP A 119 16.41 14.69 -3.69
C ASP A 119 15.71 16.07 -3.49
N GLU A 120 15.75 16.64 -2.28
CA GLU A 120 15.04 17.88 -1.92
C GLU A 120 13.53 17.80 -2.18
N LEU A 121 12.87 16.77 -1.67
CA LEU A 121 11.41 16.63 -1.75
C LEU A 121 10.70 17.84 -1.12
N SER A 122 10.04 18.64 -1.96
CA SER A 122 9.21 19.74 -1.48
C SER A 122 7.85 19.25 -0.97
N ILE A 123 7.27 20.00 -0.03
CA ILE A 123 5.94 19.70 0.50
C ILE A 123 4.89 19.67 -0.63
N GLU A 124 4.97 20.56 -1.62
CA GLU A 124 4.01 20.62 -2.73
C GLU A 124 4.01 19.34 -3.57
N LYS A 125 5.20 18.78 -3.85
CA LYS A 125 5.34 17.49 -4.55
C LYS A 125 4.76 16.35 -3.70
N PHE A 126 5.01 16.38 -2.39
CA PHE A 126 4.47 15.38 -1.48
C PHE A 126 2.94 15.42 -1.41
N LEU A 127 2.36 16.61 -1.24
CA LEU A 127 0.91 16.82 -1.22
C LEU A 127 0.27 16.42 -2.56
N TYR A 128 0.92 16.73 -3.68
CA TYR A 128 0.45 16.32 -5.01
C TYR A 128 0.31 14.79 -5.11
N VAL A 129 1.32 14.03 -4.67
CA VAL A 129 1.24 12.56 -4.65
C VAL A 129 0.15 12.07 -3.68
N GLY A 130 0.05 12.70 -2.50
CA GLY A 130 -1.00 12.41 -1.52
C GLY A 130 -2.41 12.56 -2.09
N ASP A 131 -2.69 13.65 -2.82
CA ASP A 131 -3.97 13.89 -3.49
C ASP A 131 -4.27 12.84 -4.57
N LYS A 132 -3.26 12.46 -5.36
CA LYS A 132 -3.39 11.43 -6.41
C LYS A 132 -3.79 10.06 -5.86
N ILE A 133 -3.39 9.73 -4.64
CA ILE A 133 -3.81 8.49 -3.98
C ILE A 133 -4.97 8.69 -3.00
N GLY A 134 -5.51 9.91 -2.86
CA GLY A 134 -6.59 10.20 -1.91
C GLY A 134 -6.18 10.08 -0.43
N PHE A 135 -4.92 10.37 -0.10
CA PHE A 135 -4.42 10.37 1.27
C PHE A 135 -4.53 11.77 1.90
N GLU A 136 -5.68 12.05 2.52
CA GLU A 136 -6.02 13.35 3.11
C GLU A 136 -5.05 13.82 4.21
N ALA A 137 -4.34 12.89 4.86
CA ALA A 137 -3.43 13.17 5.95
C ALA A 137 -2.00 13.51 5.50
N ALA A 138 -1.78 13.75 4.19
CA ALA A 138 -0.45 13.99 3.61
C ALA A 138 0.30 15.17 4.26
N GLU A 139 -0.36 16.29 4.53
CA GLU A 139 0.29 17.46 5.13
C GLU A 139 0.84 17.14 6.52
N LYS A 140 -0.02 16.62 7.41
CA LYS A 140 0.40 16.21 8.76
C LYS A 140 1.46 15.11 8.73
N LEU A 141 1.38 14.17 7.79
CA LEU A 141 2.42 13.15 7.62
C LEU A 141 3.77 13.76 7.24
N PHE A 142 3.77 14.74 6.32
CA PHE A 142 5.00 15.43 5.93
C PHE A 142 5.65 16.12 7.13
N GLU A 143 4.87 16.84 7.94
CA GLU A 143 5.37 17.49 9.16
C GLU A 143 5.98 16.48 10.15
N LEU A 144 5.34 15.31 10.31
CA LEU A 144 5.81 14.26 11.22
C LEU A 144 7.08 13.55 10.74
N ARG A 145 7.34 13.52 9.42
CA ARG A 145 8.54 12.89 8.83
C ARG A 145 9.68 13.89 8.56
N ASN A 146 9.35 15.14 8.27
CA ASN A 146 10.30 16.20 7.93
C ASN A 146 10.94 16.80 9.19
N LEU A 147 11.75 15.97 9.85
CA LEU A 147 12.46 16.28 11.08
C LEU A 147 13.91 16.69 10.79
N PRO A 148 14.58 17.42 11.71
CA PRO A 148 16.03 17.61 11.65
C PRO A 148 16.76 16.26 11.55
N ILE A 149 17.87 16.20 10.80
CA ILE A 149 18.57 14.95 10.48
C ILE A 149 18.95 14.12 11.71
N GLU A 150 19.34 14.76 12.81
CA GLU A 150 19.67 14.07 14.06
C GLU A 150 18.45 13.38 14.68
N GLU A 151 17.29 14.06 14.69
CA GLU A 151 16.04 13.52 15.20
C GLU A 151 15.49 12.42 14.27
N TYR A 152 15.55 12.65 12.95
CA TYR A 152 15.16 11.67 11.94
C TYR A 152 15.94 10.36 12.11
N ASN A 153 17.27 10.44 12.21
CA ASN A 153 18.13 9.27 12.39
C ASN A 153 17.83 8.54 13.71
N TRP A 154 17.62 9.27 14.80
CA TRP A 154 17.24 8.66 16.07
C TRP A 154 15.87 7.96 16.02
N LYS A 155 14.88 8.57 15.36
CA LYS A 155 13.56 7.95 15.15
C LYS A 155 13.65 6.72 14.25
N LEU A 156 14.52 6.73 13.24
CA LEU A 156 14.73 5.61 12.31
C LEU A 156 15.26 4.34 13.01
N GLU A 157 16.08 4.49 14.07
CA GLU A 157 16.48 3.36 14.92
C GLU A 157 15.28 2.64 15.57
N GLN A 158 14.14 3.33 15.68
CA GLN A 158 12.89 2.85 16.24
C GLN A 158 11.74 2.91 15.22
N GLU A 159 12.03 2.71 13.93
CA GLU A 159 11.09 2.92 12.81
C GLU A 159 9.71 2.27 13.02
N LYS A 160 9.66 1.04 13.54
CA LYS A 160 8.38 0.36 13.83
C LYS A 160 7.52 1.12 14.83
N GLN A 161 8.13 1.59 15.92
CA GLN A 161 7.46 2.35 16.96
C GLN A 161 7.07 3.74 16.44
N TRP A 162 7.95 4.38 15.67
CA TRP A 162 7.68 5.68 15.06
C TRP A 162 6.50 5.62 14.08
N ARG A 163 6.39 4.58 13.24
CA ARG A 163 5.23 4.37 12.37
C ARG A 163 3.92 4.23 13.13
N ILE A 164 3.92 3.55 14.28
CA ILE A 164 2.74 3.43 15.14
C ILE A 164 2.36 4.78 15.75
N GLU A 165 3.34 5.58 16.19
CA GLU A 165 3.13 6.94 16.69
C GLU A 165 2.50 7.83 15.61
N ILE A 166 3.06 7.81 14.40
CA ILE A 166 2.50 8.53 13.24
C ILE A 166 1.07 8.09 12.97
N ALA A 167 0.81 6.78 12.88
CA ALA A 167 -0.54 6.28 12.60
C ALA A 167 -1.58 6.76 13.64
N LYS A 168 -1.21 6.82 14.93
CA LYS A 168 -2.07 7.37 15.98
C LYS A 168 -2.27 8.87 15.83
N GLU A 169 -1.20 9.61 15.56
CA GLU A 169 -1.26 11.05 15.32
C GLU A 169 -2.15 11.41 14.12
N LEU A 170 -2.12 10.59 13.07
CA LEU A 170 -2.96 10.72 11.89
C LEU A 170 -4.38 10.16 12.09
N LYS A 171 -4.70 9.59 13.26
CA LYS A 171 -5.99 8.94 13.57
C LYS A 171 -6.34 7.79 12.61
N ILE A 172 -5.32 7.03 12.21
CA ILE A 172 -5.42 5.83 11.38
C ILE A 172 -5.53 4.57 12.26
N LEU A 173 -4.90 4.59 13.44
CA LEU A 173 -5.00 3.58 14.50
C LEU A 173 -5.47 4.23 15.80
#